data_AF-A0A972W9B6-F1
#
_entry.id   AF-A0A972W9B6-F1
#
_cell.length_a   1.000
_cell.length_b   1.000
_cell.length_c   1.000
_cell.angle_alpha   90.00
_cell.angle_beta   90.00
_cell.angle_gamma   90.00
#
_symmetry.space_group_name_H-M   'P 1'
#
loop_
_entity.id
_entity.type
_entity.pdbx_description
1 polymer ?
#
loop_
_entity_poly.entity_id
_entity_poly.type
_entity_poly.pdbx_seq_one_letter_code
_entity_poly.pdbx_strand_id
1 'polypeptide(L)'
;MTNFPTQQNIYVAEEEDSARWQLFDHRAGDVFICTSPKSGTTWTQAICAFLIFGRGDVPSGNGGESPWVEMTFETMDALNARLNAQTHRRYLKSHSPFDGVIYWPDAIYFSVFRHPLDIYFSLLKHGANQNNPVDNPIYNVDPVKSFEAWLTLPFQVNPNNNTTFEAGIHQYKSFLKWRHLPNIHIFHYADMTRDLDREMVRMAAAMEISHPAELMAELVQAASFDSMKKNADKYAPQVWDGYWKDKREFFNAGTSNKWEGKLTTDQLAAYDARMDNLLTAEERQWLEWGTYPAAISRA
;
A
#
# COMPACT_ATOMS: atom_id res chain seq x y z
N MET A 1 -27.64 17.30 0.58
CA MET A 1 -26.22 17.68 0.51
C MET A 1 -25.43 16.39 0.63
N THR A 2 -24.61 16.04 -0.35
CA THR A 2 -23.77 14.84 -0.27
C THR A 2 -22.64 15.14 0.71
N ASN A 3 -22.60 14.43 1.84
CA ASN A 3 -21.49 14.56 2.79
C ASN A 3 -20.27 13.85 2.20
N PHE A 4 -19.29 14.62 1.76
CA PHE A 4 -18.00 14.07 1.32
C PHE A 4 -17.11 13.71 2.53
N PRO A 5 -16.13 12.81 2.36
CA PRO A 5 -15.14 12.53 3.37
C PRO A 5 -14.38 13.81 3.75
N THR A 6 -14.00 13.92 5.02
CA THR A 6 -13.10 14.97 5.51
C THR A 6 -11.97 14.31 6.27
N GLN A 7 -10.79 14.92 6.28
CA GLN A 7 -9.70 14.50 7.17
C GLN A 7 -10.19 14.60 8.63
N GLN A 8 -10.21 13.47 9.34
CA GLN A 8 -10.70 13.38 10.72
C GLN A 8 -9.55 13.25 11.72
N ASN A 9 -8.42 12.68 11.28
CA ASN A 9 -7.27 12.37 12.12
C ASN A 9 -5.99 12.95 11.51
N ILE A 10 -5.06 13.34 12.39
CA ILE A 10 -3.70 13.71 12.05
C ILE A 10 -2.76 12.65 12.63
N TYR A 11 -2.25 11.80 11.76
CA TYR A 11 -1.24 10.76 12.01
C TYR A 11 0.16 11.37 12.00
N VAL A 12 0.91 11.14 13.08
CA VAL A 12 2.29 11.63 13.26
C VAL A 12 3.17 10.50 13.79
N ALA A 13 4.29 10.24 13.12
CA ALA A 13 5.41 9.47 13.66
C ALA A 13 6.74 10.19 13.35
N GLU A 14 7.88 9.57 13.63
CA GLU A 14 9.20 10.20 13.49
C GLU A 14 9.45 10.81 12.09
N GLU A 15 9.03 10.12 11.03
CA GLU A 15 9.29 10.50 9.64
C GLU A 15 8.02 10.87 8.85
N GLU A 16 6.86 10.93 9.50
CA GLU A 16 5.57 11.15 8.84
C GLU A 16 4.68 12.14 9.60
N ASP A 17 3.98 13.02 8.86
CA ASP A 17 2.95 13.92 9.37
C ASP A 17 1.85 14.13 8.32
N SER A 18 0.66 13.62 8.59
CA SER A 18 -0.49 13.77 7.68
C SER A 18 -1.14 15.16 7.70
N ALA A 19 -0.78 16.07 8.64
CA ALA A 19 -1.19 17.47 8.56
C ALA A 19 -0.65 18.16 7.30
N ARG A 20 0.41 17.60 6.71
CA ARG A 20 0.99 18.07 5.44
C ARG A 20 -0.01 18.12 4.29
N TRP A 21 -1.06 17.28 4.30
CA TRP A 21 -2.14 17.36 3.31
C TRP A 21 -2.83 18.73 3.28
N GLN A 22 -2.88 19.46 4.40
CA GLN A 22 -3.49 20.79 4.48
C GLN A 22 -2.71 21.86 3.72
N LEU A 23 -1.44 21.59 3.44
CA LEU A 23 -0.53 22.46 2.70
C LEU A 23 -0.24 21.94 1.29
N PHE A 24 -0.87 20.83 0.89
CA PHE A 24 -0.62 20.19 -0.39
C PHE A 24 -1.30 20.94 -1.53
N ASP A 25 -0.52 21.35 -2.53
CA ASP A 25 -1.04 22.02 -3.73
C ASP A 25 -1.66 20.99 -4.68
N HIS A 26 -2.93 20.62 -4.44
CA HIS A 26 -3.69 19.67 -5.26
C HIS A 26 -3.90 20.15 -6.70
N ARG A 27 -3.92 19.19 -7.64
CA ARG A 27 -4.18 19.40 -9.07
C ARG A 27 -5.23 18.39 -9.53
N ALA A 28 -6.19 18.87 -10.32
CA ALA A 28 -7.20 18.01 -10.92
C ALA A 28 -6.58 16.81 -11.64
N GLY A 29 -7.10 15.61 -11.33
CA GLY A 29 -6.62 14.34 -11.86
C GLY A 29 -5.43 13.74 -11.12
N ASP A 30 -5.00 14.30 -9.98
CA ASP A 30 -4.01 13.64 -9.12
C ASP A 30 -4.46 12.23 -8.72
N VAL A 31 -3.51 11.29 -8.73
CA VAL A 31 -3.72 9.91 -8.29
C VAL A 31 -3.03 9.71 -6.94
N PHE A 32 -3.79 9.38 -5.90
CA PHE A 32 -3.28 9.08 -4.57
C PHE A 32 -3.28 7.59 -4.31
N ILE A 33 -2.09 7.02 -4.10
CA ILE A 33 -1.86 5.62 -3.78
C ILE A 33 -1.76 5.51 -2.25
N CYS A 34 -2.92 5.42 -1.61
CA CYS A 34 -3.10 5.36 -0.16
C CYS A 34 -3.20 3.90 0.29
N THR A 35 -2.06 3.26 0.43
CA THR A 35 -1.97 1.80 0.60
C THR A 35 -1.28 1.46 1.90
N SER A 36 -1.81 0.51 2.67
CA SER A 36 -1.16 0.05 3.90
C SER A 36 0.26 -0.47 3.62
N PRO A 37 1.24 -0.21 4.51
CA PRO A 37 2.58 -0.76 4.34
C PRO A 37 2.55 -2.24 3.99
N LYS A 38 3.41 -2.63 3.04
CA LYS A 38 3.60 -4.03 2.59
C LYS A 38 2.41 -4.66 1.84
N SER A 39 1.42 -3.86 1.46
CA SER A 39 0.27 -4.30 0.66
C SER A 39 0.42 -4.11 -0.85
N GLY A 40 1.55 -3.58 -1.33
CA GLY A 40 1.83 -3.45 -2.77
C GLY A 40 2.01 -2.02 -3.29
N THR A 41 2.30 -1.05 -2.42
CA THR A 41 2.47 0.36 -2.78
C THR A 41 3.46 0.58 -3.92
N THR A 42 4.66 0.01 -3.84
CA THR A 42 5.71 0.15 -4.87
C THR A 42 5.27 -0.44 -6.22
N TRP A 43 4.55 -1.56 -6.18
CA TRP A 43 4.02 -2.18 -7.40
C TRP A 43 2.95 -1.30 -8.04
N THR A 44 2.09 -0.70 -7.22
CA THR A 44 1.03 0.21 -7.68
C THR A 44 1.61 1.52 -8.23
N GLN A 45 2.64 2.09 -7.60
CA GLN A 45 3.37 3.24 -8.14
C GLN A 45 3.98 2.92 -9.50
N ALA A 46 4.54 1.71 -9.66
CA ALA A 46 5.09 1.26 -10.92
C ALA A 46 4.04 1.15 -12.03
N ILE A 47 2.91 0.51 -11.72
CA ILE A 47 1.77 0.41 -12.65
C ILE A 47 1.27 1.80 -13.05
N CYS A 48 1.09 2.72 -12.09
CA CYS A 48 0.66 4.07 -12.39
C CYS A 48 1.66 4.78 -13.31
N ALA A 49 2.96 4.67 -13.03
CA ALA A 49 4.00 5.24 -13.90
C ALA A 49 3.90 4.66 -15.32
N PHE A 50 3.84 3.34 -15.47
CA PHE A 50 3.80 2.69 -16.78
C PHE A 50 2.58 3.12 -17.59
N LEU A 51 1.42 3.24 -16.94
CA LEU A 51 0.20 3.71 -17.57
C LEU A 51 0.28 5.21 -17.94
N ILE A 52 0.82 6.06 -17.07
CA ILE A 52 0.90 7.51 -17.32
C ILE A 52 1.92 7.85 -18.42
N PHE A 53 3.07 7.16 -18.43
CA PHE A 53 4.14 7.42 -19.40
C PHE A 53 4.04 6.58 -20.68
N GLY A 54 3.21 5.53 -20.69
CA GLY A 54 3.04 4.65 -21.84
C GLY A 54 4.29 3.83 -22.18
N ARG A 55 5.11 3.48 -21.18
CA ARG A 55 6.30 2.61 -21.33
C ARG A 55 6.72 1.98 -20.00
N GLY A 56 7.21 0.75 -20.04
CA GLY A 56 7.54 -0.07 -18.86
C GLY A 56 8.90 0.18 -18.21
N ASP A 57 9.70 1.11 -18.73
CA ASP A 57 11.08 1.37 -18.31
C ASP A 57 11.29 2.78 -17.75
N VAL A 58 10.21 3.40 -17.24
CA VAL A 58 10.28 4.67 -16.51
C VAL A 58 10.71 4.51 -15.05
N PRO A 59 11.33 5.54 -14.45
CA PRO A 59 11.43 5.66 -13.00
C PRO A 59 10.05 5.58 -12.38
N SER A 60 9.86 4.67 -11.43
CA SER A 60 8.53 4.25 -11.03
C SER A 60 8.30 4.27 -9.51
N GLY A 61 9.34 4.59 -8.72
CA GLY A 61 9.20 4.62 -7.27
C GLY A 61 10.31 5.34 -6.49
N ASN A 62 9.83 6.26 -5.65
CA ASN A 62 10.44 6.84 -4.44
C ASN A 62 11.53 7.90 -4.61
N GLY A 63 11.09 9.16 -4.48
CA GLY A 63 11.94 10.34 -4.39
C GLY A 63 11.51 11.36 -5.42
N GLY A 64 11.68 11.05 -6.71
CA GLY A 64 11.49 12.01 -7.82
C GLY A 64 10.05 12.23 -8.28
N GLU A 65 9.41 11.20 -8.82
CA GLU A 65 8.15 11.34 -9.57
C GLU A 65 6.92 11.07 -8.70
N SER A 66 7.03 10.15 -7.75
CA SER A 66 5.95 9.72 -6.86
C SER A 66 6.37 9.80 -5.39
N PRO A 67 6.50 11.01 -4.82
CA PRO A 67 6.88 11.18 -3.42
C PRO A 67 5.81 10.69 -2.45
N TRP A 68 6.26 10.42 -1.23
CA TRP A 68 5.39 10.19 -0.08
C TRP A 68 5.02 11.54 0.53
N VAL A 69 3.75 11.95 0.44
CA VAL A 69 3.31 13.32 0.79
C VAL A 69 3.55 13.64 2.27
N GLU A 70 3.30 12.67 3.15
CA GLU A 70 3.45 12.84 4.60
C GLU A 70 4.90 12.85 5.08
N MET A 71 5.87 12.52 4.24
CA MET A 71 7.28 12.36 4.66
C MET A 71 7.90 13.70 5.08
N THR A 72 8.49 13.77 6.28
CA THR A 72 8.90 15.04 6.90
C THR A 72 10.31 15.52 6.52
N PHE A 73 11.07 14.74 5.74
CA PHE A 73 12.44 15.09 5.31
C PHE A 73 12.53 16.26 4.32
N GLU A 74 11.45 16.59 3.63
CA GLU A 74 11.35 17.71 2.67
C GLU A 74 10.28 18.71 3.15
N THR A 75 10.52 20.01 2.97
CA THR A 75 9.51 21.03 3.28
C THR A 75 8.33 20.96 2.29
N MET A 76 7.15 21.43 2.70
CA MET A 76 5.99 21.45 1.81
C MET A 76 6.21 22.37 0.60
N ASP A 77 6.90 23.50 0.75
CA ASP A 77 7.22 24.40 -0.35
C ASP A 77 8.09 23.70 -1.41
N ALA A 78 9.12 22.95 -0.99
CA ALA A 78 10.00 22.22 -1.90
C ALA A 78 9.27 21.07 -2.60
N LEU A 79 8.47 20.30 -1.85
CA LEU A 79 7.62 19.24 -2.38
C LEU A 79 6.64 19.79 -3.43
N ASN A 80 5.88 20.84 -3.09
CA ASN A 80 4.90 21.45 -3.98
C ASN A 80 5.58 22.04 -5.23
N ALA A 81 6.71 22.74 -5.08
CA ALA A 81 7.45 23.28 -6.22
C ALA A 81 7.88 22.17 -7.20
N ARG A 82 8.40 21.05 -6.67
CA ARG A 82 8.81 19.89 -7.47
C ARG A 82 7.62 19.23 -8.16
N LEU A 83 6.50 19.06 -7.46
CA LEU A 83 5.29 18.47 -8.02
C LEU A 83 4.63 19.39 -9.07
N ASN A 84 4.66 20.70 -8.87
CA ASN A 84 4.13 21.68 -9.81
C ASN A 84 4.98 21.77 -11.10
N ALA A 85 6.26 21.38 -11.04
CA ALA A 85 7.12 21.27 -12.21
C ALA A 85 6.84 20.02 -13.07
N GLN A 86 6.08 19.03 -12.57
CA GLN A 86 5.73 17.83 -13.33
C GLN A 86 4.70 18.14 -14.43
N THR A 87 5.01 17.75 -15.67
CA THR A 87 4.13 17.96 -16.83
C THR A 87 3.18 16.78 -17.09
N HIS A 88 3.51 15.59 -16.58
CA HIS A 88 2.64 14.42 -16.62
C HIS A 88 1.55 14.49 -15.53
N ARG A 89 0.62 13.54 -15.54
CA ARG A 89 -0.33 13.36 -14.42
C ARG A 89 0.43 12.92 -13.17
N ARG A 90 0.14 13.54 -12.02
CA ARG A 90 0.84 13.21 -10.77
C ARG A 90 0.23 11.96 -10.15
N TYR A 91 1.10 11.14 -9.57
CA TYR A 91 0.73 9.93 -8.85
C TYR A 91 1.57 9.87 -7.58
N LEU A 92 0.94 9.83 -6.42
CA LEU A 92 1.56 10.19 -5.14
C LEU A 92 1.30 9.11 -4.11
N LYS A 93 2.27 8.86 -3.24
CA LYS A 93 2.19 7.81 -2.24
C LYS A 93 1.65 8.37 -0.92
N SER A 94 0.86 7.54 -0.24
CA SER A 94 0.50 7.68 1.17
C SER A 94 0.38 6.31 1.84
N HIS A 95 0.72 6.26 3.13
CA HIS A 95 0.41 5.12 4.00
C HIS A 95 -0.73 5.42 4.98
N SER A 96 -1.26 6.65 5.00
CA SER A 96 -2.33 7.03 5.92
C SER A 96 -3.63 6.29 5.61
N PRO A 97 -4.40 5.93 6.64
CA PRO A 97 -5.83 5.64 6.52
C PRO A 97 -6.57 6.79 5.84
N PHE A 98 -7.73 6.50 5.23
CA PHE A 98 -8.44 7.49 4.42
C PHE A 98 -8.95 8.69 5.23
N ASP A 99 -9.25 8.48 6.51
CA ASP A 99 -9.58 9.54 7.47
C ASP A 99 -8.36 10.41 7.88
N GLY A 100 -7.16 10.09 7.38
CA GLY A 100 -5.95 10.91 7.48
C GLY A 100 -5.59 11.69 6.23
N VAL A 101 -6.32 11.51 5.12
CA VAL A 101 -6.05 12.15 3.82
C VAL A 101 -7.18 13.14 3.50
N ILE A 102 -6.86 14.24 2.81
CA ILE A 102 -7.88 15.17 2.32
C ILE A 102 -8.57 14.58 1.08
N TYR A 103 -9.90 14.71 1.04
CA TYR A 103 -10.70 14.29 -0.10
C TYR A 103 -10.88 15.42 -1.11
N TRP A 104 -10.52 15.14 -2.36
CA TRP A 104 -10.75 15.99 -3.53
C TRP A 104 -11.64 15.23 -4.53
N PRO A 105 -12.82 15.78 -4.92
CA PRO A 105 -13.74 15.11 -5.85
C PRO A 105 -13.17 14.84 -7.25
N ASP A 106 -12.14 15.59 -7.64
CA ASP A 106 -11.46 15.52 -8.93
C ASP A 106 -10.10 14.78 -8.87
N ALA A 107 -9.77 14.18 -7.72
CA ALA A 107 -8.66 13.25 -7.57
C ALA A 107 -9.11 11.81 -7.74
N ILE A 108 -8.16 10.88 -7.85
CA ILE A 108 -8.38 9.43 -7.90
C ILE A 108 -7.64 8.78 -6.73
N TYR A 109 -8.31 7.93 -5.95
CA TYR A 109 -7.74 7.26 -4.79
C TYR A 109 -7.62 5.76 -5.05
N PHE A 110 -6.39 5.25 -5.02
CA PHE A 110 -6.09 3.83 -5.08
C PHE A 110 -5.65 3.33 -3.72
N SER A 111 -6.32 2.29 -3.22
CA SER A 111 -5.88 1.56 -2.04
C SER A 111 -5.77 0.07 -2.35
N VAL A 112 -4.60 -0.51 -2.06
CA VAL A 112 -4.39 -1.95 -2.19
C VAL A 112 -4.41 -2.60 -0.82
N PHE A 113 -5.22 -3.64 -0.67
CA PHE A 113 -5.25 -4.48 0.51
C PHE A 113 -4.64 -5.84 0.24
N ARG A 114 -4.21 -6.51 1.31
CA ARG A 114 -3.57 -7.81 1.27
C ARG A 114 -3.97 -8.59 2.51
N HIS A 115 -3.98 -9.91 2.40
CA HIS A 115 -4.18 -10.80 3.53
C HIS A 115 -3.34 -10.35 4.74
N PRO A 116 -3.95 -10.08 5.92
CA PRO A 116 -3.21 -9.52 7.06
C PRO A 116 -2.02 -10.37 7.53
N LEU A 117 -2.14 -11.70 7.50
CA LEU A 117 -1.02 -12.59 7.81
C LEU A 117 0.15 -12.47 6.82
N ASP A 118 -0.12 -12.26 5.52
CA ASP A 118 0.96 -12.00 4.56
C ASP A 118 1.63 -10.64 4.78
N ILE A 119 0.87 -9.63 5.23
CA ILE A 119 1.41 -8.34 5.65
C ILE A 119 2.36 -8.54 6.83
N TYR A 120 1.95 -9.27 7.87
CA TYR A 120 2.79 -9.57 9.04
C TYR A 120 4.15 -10.18 8.63
N PHE A 121 4.15 -11.27 7.87
CA PHE A 121 5.40 -11.88 7.41
C PHE A 121 6.22 -10.96 6.50
N SER A 122 5.57 -10.08 5.73
CA SER A 122 6.27 -9.08 4.92
C SER A 122 6.87 -7.95 5.75
N LEU A 123 6.27 -7.59 6.90
CA LEU A 123 6.80 -6.61 7.85
C LEU A 123 8.05 -7.17 8.53
N LEU A 124 8.02 -8.42 9.02
CA LEU A 124 9.20 -9.05 9.65
C LEU A 124 10.43 -9.02 8.74
N LYS A 125 10.24 -9.39 7.47
CA LYS A 125 11.33 -9.37 6.49
C LYS A 125 11.83 -7.96 6.20
N HIS A 126 10.90 -6.99 6.18
CA HIS A 126 11.25 -5.59 5.96
C HIS A 126 12.10 -5.04 7.11
N GLY A 127 11.67 -5.23 8.37
CA GLY A 127 12.45 -4.84 9.55
C GLY A 127 13.81 -5.55 9.59
N ALA A 128 13.87 -6.84 9.26
CA ALA A 128 15.13 -7.58 9.20
C ALA A 128 16.10 -7.06 8.13
N ASN A 129 15.63 -6.41 7.07
CA ASN A 129 16.44 -5.88 5.97
C ASN A 129 16.93 -4.43 6.19
N GLN A 130 16.58 -3.80 7.31
CA GLN A 130 17.05 -2.45 7.65
C GLN A 130 18.43 -2.50 8.32
N ASN A 131 19.33 -1.57 7.98
CA ASN A 131 20.63 -1.44 8.64
C ASN A 131 20.50 -0.84 10.06
N ASN A 132 19.52 0.05 10.25
CA ASN A 132 19.20 0.64 11.55
C ASN A 132 17.81 0.12 11.98
N PRO A 133 17.75 -0.92 12.83
CA PRO A 133 16.46 -1.50 13.24
C PRO A 133 15.68 -0.48 14.08
N VAL A 134 14.42 -0.28 13.70
CA VAL A 134 13.46 0.53 14.47
C VAL A 134 13.08 -0.21 15.75
N ASP A 135 12.99 0.52 16.87
CA ASP A 135 12.43 0.00 18.12
C ASP A 135 10.91 -0.21 17.96
N ASN A 136 10.54 -1.39 17.46
CA ASN A 136 9.16 -1.79 17.26
C ASN A 136 8.95 -3.19 17.86
N PRO A 137 8.01 -3.38 18.81
CA PRO A 137 7.77 -4.67 19.46
C PRO A 137 7.42 -5.81 18.49
N ILE A 138 6.95 -5.49 17.28
CA ILE A 138 6.66 -6.46 16.22
C ILE A 138 7.95 -7.07 15.65
N TYR A 139 9.06 -6.33 15.59
CA TYR A 139 10.35 -6.80 15.10
C TYR A 139 11.14 -7.56 16.18
N ASN A 140 10.44 -8.42 16.92
CA ASN A 140 11.03 -9.25 17.96
C ASN A 140 11.74 -10.47 17.37
N VAL A 141 12.89 -10.84 17.94
CA VAL A 141 13.61 -12.09 17.59
C VAL A 141 12.85 -13.35 18.01
N ASP A 142 12.00 -13.24 19.03
CA ASP A 142 11.08 -14.29 19.45
C ASP A 142 9.81 -14.24 18.58
N PRO A 143 9.56 -15.25 17.72
CA PRO A 143 8.43 -15.25 16.80
C PRO A 143 7.08 -15.30 17.53
N VAL A 144 7.01 -15.85 18.74
CA VAL A 144 5.78 -15.88 19.54
C VAL A 144 5.44 -14.47 20.00
N LYS A 145 6.40 -13.79 20.63
CA LYS A 145 6.22 -12.40 21.09
C LYS A 145 5.99 -11.43 19.94
N SER A 146 6.67 -11.65 18.82
CA SER A 146 6.48 -10.85 17.60
C SER A 146 5.04 -10.93 17.10
N PHE A 147 4.49 -12.15 16.98
CA PHE A 147 3.12 -12.35 16.50
C PHE A 147 2.10 -11.81 17.50
N GLU A 148 2.30 -12.08 18.79
CA GLU A 148 1.46 -11.55 19.86
C GLU A 148 1.44 -10.01 19.84
N ALA A 149 2.61 -9.37 19.73
CA ALA A 149 2.71 -7.91 19.63
C ALA A 149 1.96 -7.37 18.40
N TRP A 150 2.16 -7.98 17.23
CA TRP A 150 1.46 -7.58 16.01
C TRP A 150 -0.06 -7.69 16.15
N LEU A 151 -0.55 -8.78 16.72
CA LEU A 151 -1.97 -9.08 16.82
C LEU A 151 -2.68 -8.26 17.91
N THR A 152 -2.00 -7.99 19.03
CA THR A 152 -2.63 -7.44 20.25
C THR A 152 -2.36 -5.97 20.50
N LEU A 153 -1.29 -5.39 19.97
CA LEU A 153 -1.03 -3.96 20.15
C LEU A 153 -2.16 -3.14 19.54
N PRO A 154 -2.75 -2.19 20.30
CA PRO A 154 -3.85 -1.38 19.80
C PRO A 154 -3.35 -0.45 18.68
N PHE A 155 -4.26 -0.14 17.77
CA PHE A 155 -4.04 0.97 16.84
C PHE A 155 -3.98 2.29 17.62
N GLN A 156 -2.98 3.13 17.31
CA GLN A 156 -2.82 4.46 17.86
C GLN A 156 -2.63 5.46 16.72
N VAL A 157 -3.31 6.61 16.81
CA VAL A 157 -3.13 7.70 15.85
C VAL A 157 -1.78 8.40 16.08
N ASN A 158 -1.41 8.65 17.34
CA ASN A 158 -0.20 9.37 17.73
C ASN A 158 0.43 8.76 19.01
N PRO A 159 1.71 8.33 18.99
CA PRO A 159 2.52 8.16 17.80
C PRO A 159 1.88 7.13 16.86
N ASN A 160 1.85 7.42 15.55
CA ASN A 160 1.27 6.52 14.59
C ASN A 160 2.10 5.24 14.51
N ASN A 161 1.43 4.10 14.57
CA ASN A 161 2.03 2.80 14.33
C ASN A 161 1.18 2.03 13.31
N ASN A 162 1.50 2.23 12.04
CA ASN A 162 0.80 1.59 10.92
C ASN A 162 1.22 0.14 10.67
N THR A 163 2.00 -0.48 11.58
CA THR A 163 2.46 -1.88 11.43
C THR A 163 1.65 -2.88 12.26
N THR A 164 0.76 -2.44 13.15
CA THR A 164 -0.09 -3.35 13.94
C THR A 164 -1.20 -3.97 13.09
N PHE A 165 -1.72 -5.12 13.53
CA PHE A 165 -2.87 -5.76 12.91
C PHE A 165 -4.06 -4.80 12.83
N GLU A 166 -4.39 -4.14 13.94
CA GLU A 166 -5.55 -3.25 14.02
C GLU A 166 -5.41 -2.00 13.16
N ALA A 167 -4.19 -1.47 12.97
CA ALA A 167 -3.95 -0.36 12.04
C ALA A 167 -4.31 -0.73 10.60
N GLY A 168 -3.96 -1.96 10.16
CA GLY A 168 -4.35 -2.48 8.85
C GLY A 168 -5.87 -2.63 8.70
N ILE A 169 -6.55 -3.11 9.75
CA ILE A 169 -8.02 -3.20 9.77
C ILE A 169 -8.69 -1.81 9.75
N HIS A 170 -8.17 -0.86 10.52
CA HIS A 170 -8.66 0.53 10.53
C HIS A 170 -8.54 1.15 9.14
N GLN A 171 -7.37 1.01 8.50
CA GLN A 171 -7.16 1.49 7.13
C GLN A 171 -8.16 0.86 6.15
N TYR A 172 -8.38 -0.45 6.22
CA TYR A 172 -9.38 -1.13 5.39
C TYR A 172 -10.79 -0.58 5.57
N LYS A 173 -11.24 -0.46 6.82
CA LYS A 173 -12.58 0.07 7.13
C LYS A 173 -12.74 1.53 6.71
N SER A 174 -11.69 2.34 6.83
CA SER A 174 -11.70 3.75 6.42
C SER A 174 -11.99 3.92 4.92
N PHE A 175 -11.41 3.06 4.07
CA PHE A 175 -11.68 3.04 2.63
C PHE A 175 -13.03 2.39 2.31
N LEU A 176 -13.36 1.26 2.94
CA LEU A 176 -14.63 0.56 2.71
C LEU A 176 -15.85 1.45 2.93
N LYS A 177 -15.80 2.34 3.94
CA LYS A 177 -16.88 3.30 4.24
C LYS A 177 -17.23 4.18 3.03
N TRP A 178 -16.24 4.54 2.22
CA TRP A 178 -16.37 5.48 1.12
C TRP A 178 -16.22 4.85 -0.27
N ARG A 179 -16.08 3.52 -0.36
CA ARG A 179 -15.92 2.76 -1.62
C ARG A 179 -17.02 2.96 -2.68
N HIS A 180 -18.14 3.57 -2.30
CA HIS A 180 -19.25 3.90 -3.19
C HIS A 180 -19.00 5.17 -4.00
N LEU A 181 -18.01 6.00 -3.61
CA LEU A 181 -17.62 7.18 -4.37
C LEU A 181 -16.91 6.77 -5.67
N PRO A 182 -17.18 7.47 -6.78
CA PRO A 182 -16.72 7.03 -8.11
C PRO A 182 -15.21 7.09 -8.29
N ASN A 183 -14.51 7.86 -7.46
CA ASN A 183 -13.08 8.09 -7.51
C ASN A 183 -12.29 7.35 -6.41
N ILE A 184 -12.93 6.45 -5.66
CA ILE A 184 -12.27 5.59 -4.68
C ILE A 184 -12.25 4.17 -5.22
N HIS A 185 -11.06 3.68 -5.55
CA HIS A 185 -10.86 2.35 -6.11
C HIS A 185 -10.03 1.49 -5.16
N ILE A 186 -10.65 0.39 -4.75
CA ILE A 186 -10.03 -0.59 -3.89
C ILE A 186 -9.58 -1.79 -4.74
N PHE A 187 -8.34 -2.21 -4.52
CA PHE A 187 -7.70 -3.35 -5.15
C PHE A 187 -7.23 -4.36 -4.09
N HIS A 188 -7.06 -5.61 -4.50
CA HIS A 188 -6.51 -6.64 -3.65
C HIS A 188 -5.23 -7.21 -4.26
N TYR A 189 -4.18 -7.35 -3.46
CA TYR A 189 -2.88 -7.86 -3.88
C TYR A 189 -3.01 -9.25 -4.55
N ALA A 190 -3.86 -10.13 -4.01
CA ALA A 190 -4.08 -11.44 -4.60
C ALA A 190 -4.83 -11.39 -5.95
N ASP A 191 -5.70 -10.39 -6.17
CA ASP A 191 -6.33 -10.19 -7.47
C ASP A 191 -5.26 -9.72 -8.49
N MET A 192 -4.42 -8.76 -8.10
CA MET A 192 -3.31 -8.28 -8.95
C MET A 192 -2.32 -9.39 -9.31
N THR A 193 -2.01 -10.30 -8.38
CA THR A 193 -1.16 -11.46 -8.67
C THR A 193 -1.85 -12.49 -9.57
N ARG A 194 -3.16 -12.69 -9.43
CA ARG A 194 -3.91 -13.70 -10.21
C ARG A 194 -4.22 -13.25 -11.63
N ASP A 195 -4.54 -11.97 -11.82
CA ASP A 195 -4.93 -11.41 -13.11
C ASP A 195 -4.47 -9.94 -13.22
N LEU A 196 -3.17 -9.76 -13.45
CA LEU A 196 -2.58 -8.44 -13.55
C LEU A 196 -3.14 -7.62 -14.71
N ASP A 197 -3.45 -8.27 -15.84
CA ASP A 197 -4.02 -7.62 -17.02
C ASP A 197 -5.35 -6.94 -16.68
N ARG A 198 -6.28 -7.69 -16.08
CA ARG A 198 -7.57 -7.15 -15.62
C ARG A 198 -7.39 -5.99 -14.64
N GLU A 199 -6.52 -6.14 -13.64
CA GLU A 199 -6.35 -5.11 -12.62
C GLU A 199 -5.68 -3.85 -13.18
N MET A 200 -4.73 -3.98 -14.12
CA MET A 200 -4.15 -2.83 -14.82
C MET A 200 -5.15 -2.13 -15.72
N VAL A 201 -6.02 -2.86 -16.43
CA VAL A 201 -7.12 -2.27 -17.21
C VAL A 201 -8.07 -1.50 -16.29
N ARG A 202 -8.39 -2.02 -15.10
CA ARG A 202 -9.21 -1.31 -14.10
C ARG A 202 -8.53 -0.01 -13.62
N MET A 203 -7.23 -0.05 -13.33
CA MET A 203 -6.47 1.14 -12.94
C MET A 203 -6.40 2.17 -14.07
N ALA A 204 -6.16 1.73 -15.30
CA ALA A 204 -6.13 2.59 -16.48
C ALA A 204 -7.48 3.28 -16.70
N ALA A 205 -8.59 2.53 -16.60
CA ALA A 205 -9.94 3.05 -16.72
C ALA A 205 -10.25 4.09 -15.63
N ALA A 206 -9.87 3.84 -14.38
CA ALA A 206 -10.02 4.80 -13.29
C ALA A 206 -9.21 6.08 -13.50
N MET A 207 -8.06 5.98 -14.16
CA MET A 207 -7.26 7.13 -14.59
C MET A 207 -7.69 7.74 -15.92
N GLU A 208 -8.74 7.23 -16.57
CA GLU A 208 -9.16 7.65 -17.92
C GLU A 208 -8.01 7.58 -18.95
N ILE A 209 -7.13 6.59 -18.78
CA ILE A 209 -6.00 6.31 -19.68
C ILE A 209 -6.39 5.14 -20.58
N SER A 210 -6.16 5.30 -21.88
CA SER A 210 -6.33 4.25 -22.88
C SER A 210 -5.05 4.08 -23.67
N HIS A 211 -4.61 2.83 -23.83
CA HIS A 211 -3.48 2.44 -24.65
C HIS A 211 -3.92 1.41 -25.69
N PRO A 212 -3.26 1.33 -26.86
CA PRO A 212 -3.43 0.21 -27.78
C PRO A 212 -3.23 -1.13 -27.07
N ALA A 213 -3.95 -2.18 -27.49
CA ALA A 213 -3.91 -3.49 -26.85
C ALA A 213 -2.48 -4.08 -26.76
N GLU A 214 -1.68 -3.89 -27.81
CA GLU A 214 -0.27 -4.32 -27.85
C GLU A 214 0.56 -3.61 -26.78
N LEU A 215 0.44 -2.28 -26.69
CA LEU A 215 1.12 -1.50 -25.66
C LEU A 215 0.65 -1.90 -24.26
N MET A 216 -0.66 -2.08 -24.05
CA MET A 216 -1.16 -2.53 -22.74
C MET A 216 -0.54 -3.88 -22.33
N ALA A 217 -0.45 -4.84 -23.26
CA ALA A 217 0.19 -6.13 -22.99
C ALA A 217 1.68 -5.98 -22.64
N GLU A 218 2.41 -5.07 -23.30
CA GLU A 218 3.80 -4.75 -22.96
C GLU A 218 3.92 -4.13 -21.55
N LEU A 219 3.04 -3.20 -21.19
CA LEU A 219 3.03 -2.59 -19.85
C LEU A 219 2.71 -3.61 -18.76
N VAL A 220 1.75 -4.52 -19.02
CA VAL A 220 1.42 -5.63 -18.10
C VAL A 220 2.62 -6.55 -17.91
N GLN A 221 3.30 -6.92 -19.00
CA GLN A 221 4.51 -7.73 -18.92
C GLN A 221 5.62 -7.03 -18.12
N ALA A 222 5.81 -5.73 -18.34
CA ALA A 222 6.79 -4.93 -17.59
C ALA A 222 6.45 -4.83 -16.10
N ALA A 223 5.16 -4.74 -15.76
CA ALA A 223 4.65 -4.71 -14.38
C ALA A 223 4.59 -6.07 -13.71
N SER A 224 4.84 -7.18 -14.43
CA SER A 224 4.85 -8.52 -13.81
C SER A 224 5.83 -8.58 -12.63
N PHE A 225 5.49 -9.38 -11.61
CA PHE A 225 6.33 -9.47 -10.42
C PHE A 225 7.78 -9.88 -10.74
N ASP A 226 7.96 -10.82 -11.65
CA ASP A 226 9.29 -11.29 -12.06
C ASP A 226 10.10 -10.19 -12.75
N SER A 227 9.44 -9.38 -13.60
CA SER A 227 10.06 -8.20 -14.21
C SER A 227 10.45 -7.16 -13.16
N MET A 228 9.55 -6.82 -12.25
CA MET A 228 9.79 -5.86 -11.17
C MET A 228 10.95 -6.32 -10.26
N LYS A 229 10.97 -7.60 -9.88
CA LYS A 229 12.03 -8.17 -9.05
C LYS A 229 13.39 -8.19 -9.76
N LYS A 230 13.43 -8.52 -11.06
CA LYS A 230 14.65 -8.47 -11.87
C LYS A 230 15.23 -7.04 -11.98
N ASN A 231 14.37 -6.04 -11.89
CA ASN A 231 14.72 -4.62 -11.95
C ASN A 231 14.68 -3.94 -10.57
N ALA A 232 14.87 -4.69 -9.47
CA ALA A 232 14.75 -4.18 -8.11
C ALA A 232 15.54 -2.89 -7.85
N ASP A 233 16.73 -2.74 -8.45
CA ASP A 233 17.57 -1.55 -8.30
C ASP A 233 16.90 -0.26 -8.82
N LYS A 234 15.95 -0.37 -9.77
CA LYS A 234 15.18 0.76 -10.31
C LYS A 234 13.97 1.14 -9.46
N TYR A 235 13.46 0.21 -8.66
CA TYR A 235 12.14 0.32 -8.03
C TYR A 235 12.17 0.27 -6.50
N ALA A 236 13.26 -0.23 -5.91
CA ALA A 236 13.43 -0.25 -4.47
C ALA A 236 13.47 1.20 -3.95
N PRO A 237 12.82 1.51 -2.80
CA PRO A 237 12.78 2.86 -2.29
C PRO A 237 14.18 3.41 -2.01
N GLN A 238 14.48 4.59 -2.57
CA GLN A 238 15.68 5.35 -2.25
C GLN A 238 15.45 6.18 -0.98
N VAL A 239 15.18 5.51 0.16
CA VAL A 239 14.97 6.19 1.45
C VAL A 239 16.21 7.03 1.80
N TRP A 240 17.39 6.42 1.74
CA TRP A 240 18.72 7.03 1.60
C TRP A 240 19.77 5.94 1.38
N ASP A 241 20.96 6.30 0.90
CA ASP A 241 22.08 5.35 0.78
C ASP A 241 22.44 4.78 2.16
N GLY A 242 22.51 3.46 2.25
CA GLY A 242 22.80 2.75 3.51
C GLY A 242 21.58 2.46 4.40
N TYR A 243 20.34 2.68 3.96
CA TYR A 243 19.15 2.24 4.74
C TYR A 243 18.96 0.71 4.69
N TRP A 244 19.12 0.11 3.51
CA TRP A 244 18.89 -1.33 3.28
C TRP A 244 20.17 -2.15 3.41
N LYS A 245 20.06 -3.38 3.95
CA LYS A 245 21.11 -4.41 3.86
C LYS A 245 21.26 -4.91 2.43
N ASP A 246 20.14 -5.22 1.76
CA ASP A 246 20.11 -5.59 0.34
C ASP A 246 18.85 -5.00 -0.35
N LYS A 247 19.05 -4.21 -1.40
CA LYS A 247 17.96 -3.59 -2.18
C LYS A 247 17.09 -4.64 -2.89
N ARG A 248 17.64 -5.81 -3.22
CA ARG A 248 16.92 -6.92 -3.89
C ARG A 248 15.95 -7.63 -2.96
N GLU A 249 16.29 -7.71 -1.67
CA GLU A 249 15.43 -8.31 -0.64
C GLU A 249 14.20 -7.45 -0.31
N PHE A 250 14.14 -6.21 -0.80
CA PHE A 250 12.93 -5.40 -0.77
C PHE A 250 11.78 -6.06 -1.56
N PHE A 251 12.09 -6.67 -2.72
CA PHE A 251 11.15 -7.44 -3.53
C PHE A 251 11.27 -8.94 -3.24
N ASN A 252 10.78 -9.35 -2.07
CA ASN A 252 11.04 -10.69 -1.58
C ASN A 252 10.39 -11.81 -2.44
N ALA A 253 9.04 -11.78 -2.58
CA ALA A 253 8.30 -12.71 -3.44
C ALA A 253 6.88 -12.18 -3.72
N GLY A 254 6.38 -12.36 -4.94
CA GLY A 254 5.11 -11.84 -5.44
C GLY A 254 3.91 -12.73 -5.14
N THR A 255 4.11 -13.70 -4.24
CA THR A 255 3.14 -14.74 -3.92
C THR A 255 2.37 -14.40 -2.64
N SER A 256 1.16 -14.95 -2.55
CA SER A 256 0.30 -14.92 -1.37
C SER A 256 0.50 -16.19 -0.52
N ASN A 257 -0.13 -16.21 0.65
CA ASN A 257 -0.21 -17.36 1.55
C ASN A 257 1.12 -17.80 2.16
N LYS A 258 2.05 -16.88 2.36
CA LYS A 258 3.38 -17.17 2.93
C LYS A 258 3.31 -17.56 4.40
N TRP A 259 2.17 -17.38 5.04
CA TRP A 259 1.90 -17.72 6.42
C TRP A 259 1.52 -19.19 6.63
N GLU A 260 1.08 -19.89 5.57
CA GLU A 260 0.67 -21.30 5.67
C GLU A 260 1.82 -22.17 6.20
N GLY A 261 1.51 -22.98 7.22
CA GLY A 261 2.48 -23.85 7.89
C GLY A 261 3.47 -23.15 8.83
N LYS A 262 3.33 -21.84 9.10
CA LYS A 262 4.25 -21.08 9.97
C LYS A 262 3.69 -20.66 11.32
N LEU A 263 2.37 -20.71 11.47
CA LEU A 263 1.68 -20.32 12.70
C LEU A 263 1.08 -21.56 13.37
N THR A 264 1.04 -21.56 14.70
CA THR A 264 0.39 -22.62 15.47
C THR A 264 -1.13 -22.52 15.35
N THR A 265 -1.83 -23.60 15.70
CA THR A 265 -3.30 -23.60 15.77
C THR A 265 -3.83 -22.50 16.69
N ASP A 266 -3.17 -22.28 17.84
CA ASP A 266 -3.59 -21.26 18.80
C ASP A 266 -3.40 -19.83 18.26
N GLN A 267 -2.30 -19.59 17.52
CA GLN A 267 -2.05 -18.30 16.87
C GLN A 267 -3.09 -18.02 15.78
N LEU A 268 -3.45 -19.03 14.99
CA LEU A 268 -4.50 -18.92 13.98
C LEU A 268 -5.88 -18.70 14.62
N ALA A 269 -6.20 -19.41 15.69
CA ALA A 269 -7.45 -19.21 16.43
C ALA A 269 -7.55 -17.80 17.03
N ALA A 270 -6.45 -17.27 17.58
CA ALA A 270 -6.41 -15.90 18.08
C ALA A 270 -6.57 -14.86 16.96
N TYR A 271 -5.96 -15.10 15.80
CA TYR A 271 -6.16 -14.28 14.60
C TYR A 271 -7.62 -14.31 14.12
N ASP A 272 -8.22 -15.50 14.01
CA ASP A 272 -9.60 -15.69 13.58
C ASP A 272 -10.56 -14.95 14.52
N ALA A 273 -10.39 -15.09 15.83
CA ALA A 273 -11.19 -14.39 16.83
C ALA A 273 -11.10 -12.86 16.70
N ARG A 274 -9.90 -12.33 16.42
CA ARG A 274 -9.70 -10.88 16.18
C ARG A 274 -10.37 -10.41 14.88
N MET A 275 -10.27 -11.18 13.80
CA MET A 275 -10.94 -10.87 12.53
C MET A 275 -12.46 -10.85 12.68
N ASP A 276 -13.03 -11.88 13.32
CA ASP A 276 -14.47 -12.01 13.53
C ASP A 276 -15.05 -10.93 14.45
N ASN A 277 -14.24 -10.42 15.39
CA ASN A 277 -14.65 -9.32 16.25
C ASN A 277 -14.66 -7.95 15.53
N LEU A 278 -13.82 -7.75 14.51
CA LEU A 278 -13.62 -6.44 13.89
C LEU A 278 -14.31 -6.26 12.53
N LEU A 279 -14.62 -7.36 11.84
CA LEU A 279 -15.15 -7.39 10.48
C LEU A 279 -16.36 -8.32 10.39
N THR A 280 -17.26 -8.00 9.47
CA THR A 280 -18.28 -8.95 9.02
C THR A 280 -17.63 -10.08 8.21
N ALA A 281 -18.34 -11.20 8.04
CA ALA A 281 -17.85 -12.34 7.26
C ALA A 281 -17.49 -11.97 5.81
N GLU A 282 -18.29 -11.11 5.16
CA GLU A 282 -18.04 -10.63 3.79
C GLU A 282 -16.80 -9.74 3.71
N GLU A 283 -16.67 -8.78 4.63
CA GLU A 283 -15.50 -7.89 4.71
C GLU A 283 -14.21 -8.67 4.96
N ARG A 284 -14.27 -9.67 5.87
CA ARG A 284 -13.18 -10.59 6.16
C ARG A 284 -12.79 -11.41 4.94
N GLN A 285 -13.76 -12.04 4.28
CA GLN A 285 -13.52 -12.88 3.11
C GLN A 285 -12.80 -12.10 2.01
N TRP A 286 -13.25 -10.88 1.72
CA TRP A 286 -12.60 -10.04 0.72
C TRP A 286 -11.19 -9.60 1.16
N LEU A 287 -11.00 -9.23 2.44
CA LEU A 287 -9.68 -8.79 2.92
C LEU A 287 -8.63 -9.91 2.93
N GLU A 288 -9.04 -11.16 3.17
CA GLU A 288 -8.15 -12.31 3.17
C GLU A 288 -7.83 -12.78 1.73
N TRP A 289 -8.80 -12.73 0.81
CA TRP A 289 -8.72 -13.47 -0.47
C TRP A 289 -8.90 -12.63 -1.74
N GLY A 290 -9.40 -11.40 -1.60
CA GLY A 290 -9.80 -10.55 -2.71
C GLY A 290 -11.13 -11.00 -3.33
N THR A 291 -11.29 -10.73 -4.62
CA THR A 291 -12.56 -10.91 -5.34
C THR A 291 -12.91 -12.39 -5.58
N TYR A 292 -11.92 -13.28 -5.59
CA TYR A 292 -12.13 -14.70 -5.81
C TYR A 292 -11.69 -15.47 -4.56
N PRO A 293 -12.56 -16.29 -3.95
CA PRO A 293 -12.15 -17.11 -2.82
C PRO A 293 -11.02 -18.04 -3.25
N ALA A 294 -10.03 -18.24 -2.37
CA ALA A 294 -9.15 -19.39 -2.52
C ALA A 294 -10.02 -20.65 -2.58
N ALA A 295 -9.66 -21.61 -3.44
CA ALA A 295 -10.24 -22.94 -3.33
C ALA A 295 -10.01 -23.41 -1.89
N ILE A 296 -11.06 -23.48 -1.10
CA ILE A 296 -10.99 -23.90 0.31
C ILE A 296 -10.56 -25.36 0.30
N SER A 297 -9.26 -25.60 0.37
CA SER A 297 -8.70 -26.89 0.78
C SER A 297 -8.27 -26.75 2.23
N ARG A 298 -9.23 -26.57 3.12
CA ARG A 298 -9.03 -26.92 4.53
C ARG A 298 -9.61 -28.32 4.71
N ALA A 299 -8.73 -29.32 4.66
CA ALA A 299 -9.00 -30.65 5.18
C ALA A 299 -8.84 -30.64 6.70
#